data_AF-A0A5E7FW21-F1
#
_entry.id   AF-A0A5E7FW21-F1
#
_cell.length_a   1.000
_cell.length_b   1.000
_cell.length_c   1.000
_cell.angle_alpha   90.00
_cell.angle_beta   90.00
_cell.angle_gamma   90.00
#
_symmetry.space_group_name_H-M   'P 1'
#
loop_
_entity.id
_entity.type
_entity.pdbx_description
1 polymer ?
#
loop_
_entity_poly.entity_id
_entity_poly.type
_entity_poly.pdbx_seq_one_letter_code
_entity_poly.pdbx_strand_id
1 'polypeptide(L)'
;MFTNTQTLFKTVIISPALFPKLAILDAELTLKLPPSITAATGMDALTHAIESYVSKQANPISQALALQAIKMICTYLPKAFFTGVDLHAREQMLLGSFLAGVAFAQSKLGNVHAISHTFGGVFNIPHGIANATLLPYVIEYNLPACPELFRDIALAMGENVDGLSPARAGQKVVEHVMALNKAIGIPDNIKDLGVDLDYMPQMVSDSMRSGNVLVNPRLTTAADVERIISNAFHGIHS
;
A
#
# COMPACT_ATOMS: atom_id res chain seq x y z
N MET A 1 -6.97 -1.38 -14.82
CA MET A 1 -6.09 -0.28 -15.27
C MET A 1 -5.52 -0.67 -16.62
N PHE A 2 -5.45 0.25 -17.58
CA PHE A 2 -4.91 0.00 -18.91
C PHE A 2 -3.78 0.99 -19.18
N THR A 3 -2.67 0.52 -19.76
CA THR A 3 -1.59 1.40 -20.22
C THR A 3 -1.92 1.88 -21.62
N ASN A 4 -2.05 3.19 -21.82
CA ASN A 4 -2.03 3.75 -23.17
C ASN A 4 -0.58 3.72 -23.67
N THR A 5 -0.28 2.84 -24.62
CA THR A 5 1.09 2.65 -25.14
C THR A 5 1.63 3.84 -25.92
N GLN A 6 0.78 4.77 -26.37
CA GLN A 6 1.21 5.99 -27.06
C GLN A 6 1.65 7.08 -26.10
N THR A 7 0.97 7.21 -24.94
CA THR A 7 1.25 8.26 -23.96
C THR A 7 2.00 7.75 -22.72
N LEU A 8 2.19 6.43 -22.63
CA LEU A 8 2.70 5.69 -21.46
C LEU A 8 1.91 5.96 -20.17
N PHE A 9 0.73 6.56 -20.30
CA PHE A 9 -0.14 6.90 -19.18
C PHE A 9 -1.02 5.70 -18.83
N LYS A 10 -1.01 5.31 -17.56
CA LYS A 10 -1.93 4.30 -17.04
C LYS A 10 -3.27 4.94 -16.66
N THR A 11 -4.34 4.54 -17.35
CA THR A 11 -5.70 5.02 -17.09
C THR A 11 -6.56 3.96 -16.38
N VAL A 12 -7.57 4.40 -15.64
CA VAL A 12 -8.51 3.53 -14.91
C VAL A 12 -9.91 3.76 -15.48
N ILE A 13 -10.58 2.67 -15.87
CA ILE A 13 -12.01 2.68 -16.22
C ILE A 13 -12.77 2.20 -14.98
N ILE A 14 -13.69 3.02 -14.48
CA ILE A 14 -14.52 2.71 -13.32
C ILE A 14 -15.96 2.60 -13.79
N SER A 15 -16.56 1.43 -13.66
CA SER A 15 -17.96 1.18 -13.99
C SER A 15 -18.51 0.02 -13.17
N PRO A 16 -19.76 0.09 -12.66
CA PRO A 16 -20.42 -1.04 -12.02
C PRO A 16 -20.52 -2.27 -12.92
N ALA A 17 -20.50 -2.10 -14.25
CA ALA A 17 -20.52 -3.21 -15.19
C ALA A 17 -19.22 -4.06 -15.19
N LEU A 18 -18.15 -3.57 -14.55
CA LEU A 18 -16.88 -4.29 -14.44
C LEU A 18 -16.82 -5.23 -13.21
N PHE A 19 -17.83 -5.21 -12.33
CA PHE A 19 -17.87 -6.16 -11.22
C PHE A 19 -18.05 -7.59 -11.77
N PRO A 20 -17.21 -8.54 -11.37
CA PRO A 20 -17.37 -9.93 -11.79
C PRO A 20 -18.65 -10.52 -11.20
N LYS A 21 -19.32 -11.40 -11.94
CA LYS A 21 -20.49 -12.14 -11.45
C LYS A 21 -20.14 -13.15 -10.36
N LEU A 22 -18.90 -13.65 -10.37
CA LEU A 22 -18.37 -14.65 -9.46
C LEU A 22 -16.88 -14.41 -9.27
N ALA A 23 -16.41 -14.46 -8.03
CA ALA A 23 -14.99 -14.51 -7.69
C ALA A 23 -14.72 -15.82 -6.94
N ILE A 24 -13.73 -16.59 -7.40
CA ILE A 24 -13.28 -17.85 -6.77
C ILE A 24 -11.91 -17.58 -6.16
N LEU A 25 -11.79 -17.78 -4.85
CA LEU A 25 -10.56 -17.60 -4.10
C LEU A 25 -10.01 -18.99 -3.76
N ASP A 26 -9.14 -19.51 -4.62
CA ASP A 26 -8.52 -20.83 -4.45
C ASP A 26 -7.05 -20.68 -4.08
N ALA A 27 -6.71 -21.05 -2.84
CA ALA A 27 -5.36 -20.95 -2.30
C ALA A 27 -4.38 -21.92 -2.97
N GLU A 28 -4.84 -23.06 -3.51
CA GLU A 28 -3.99 -24.04 -4.17
C GLU A 28 -3.32 -23.46 -5.41
N LEU A 29 -4.01 -22.55 -6.11
CA LEU A 29 -3.49 -21.84 -7.27
C LEU A 29 -2.34 -20.88 -6.94
N THR A 30 -2.10 -20.60 -5.65
CA THR A 30 -1.07 -19.66 -5.18
C THR A 30 0.17 -20.34 -4.61
N LEU A 31 0.14 -21.66 -4.38
CA LEU A 31 1.22 -22.41 -3.71
C LEU A 31 2.56 -22.34 -4.46
N LYS A 32 2.52 -22.15 -5.78
CA LYS A 32 3.71 -22.07 -6.65
C LYS A 32 4.22 -20.65 -6.88
N LEU A 33 3.60 -19.62 -6.27
CA LEU A 33 4.09 -18.26 -6.40
C LEU A 33 5.50 -18.15 -5.79
N PRO A 34 6.48 -17.57 -6.51
CA PRO A 34 7.78 -17.26 -5.94
C PRO A 34 7.65 -16.40 -4.67
N PRO A 35 8.57 -16.51 -3.71
CA PRO A 35 8.57 -15.67 -2.50
C PRO A 35 8.52 -14.17 -2.82
N SER A 36 9.27 -13.71 -3.83
CA SER A 36 9.28 -12.30 -4.25
C SER A 36 7.91 -11.81 -4.74
N ILE A 37 7.16 -12.65 -5.47
CA ILE A 37 5.80 -12.31 -5.90
C ILE A 37 4.85 -12.27 -4.70
N THR A 38 5.01 -13.21 -3.76
CA THR A 38 4.23 -13.25 -2.51
C THR A 38 4.45 -12.00 -1.66
N ALA A 39 5.70 -11.57 -1.51
CA ALA A 39 6.06 -10.34 -0.81
C ALA A 39 5.43 -9.11 -1.49
N ALA A 40 5.64 -8.97 -2.80
CA ALA A 40 5.14 -7.84 -3.56
C ALA A 40 3.61 -7.72 -3.49
N THR A 41 2.88 -8.80 -3.77
CA THR A 41 1.41 -8.77 -3.77
C THR A 41 0.80 -8.73 -2.37
N GLY A 42 1.48 -9.29 -1.37
CA GLY A 42 1.07 -9.18 0.03
C GLY A 42 1.17 -7.76 0.56
N MET A 43 2.27 -7.06 0.27
CA MET A 43 2.44 -5.65 0.64
C MET A 43 1.54 -4.72 -0.16
N ASP A 44 1.24 -5.07 -1.42
CA ASP A 44 0.22 -4.38 -2.21
C ASP A 44 -1.15 -4.44 -1.52
N ALA A 45 -1.56 -5.64 -1.09
CA ALA A 45 -2.79 -5.84 -0.32
C ALA A 45 -2.79 -5.07 1.02
N LEU A 46 -1.65 -5.03 1.73
CA LEU A 46 -1.53 -4.26 2.96
C LEU A 46 -1.67 -2.75 2.68
N THR A 47 -1.05 -2.27 1.61
CA THR A 47 -1.14 -0.87 1.16
C THR A 47 -2.59 -0.52 0.83
N HIS A 48 -3.30 -1.37 0.10
CA HIS A 48 -4.72 -1.20 -0.19
C HIS A 48 -5.55 -1.01 1.08
N ALA A 49 -5.36 -1.88 2.08
CA ALA A 49 -6.12 -1.84 3.31
C ALA A 49 -5.81 -0.57 4.13
N ILE A 50 -4.53 -0.21 4.28
CA ILE A 50 -4.12 1.00 5.02
C ILE A 50 -4.66 2.26 4.35
N GLU A 51 -4.45 2.43 3.05
CA GLU A 51 -4.91 3.62 2.33
C GLU A 51 -6.44 3.71 2.29
N SER A 52 -7.12 2.57 2.17
CA SER A 52 -8.58 2.51 2.27
C SER A 52 -9.08 2.97 3.64
N TYR A 53 -8.43 2.53 4.73
CA TYR A 53 -8.82 2.85 6.10
C TYR A 53 -8.73 4.35 6.40
N VAL A 54 -7.67 5.01 5.92
CA VAL A 54 -7.41 6.43 6.19
C VAL A 54 -7.95 7.37 5.11
N SER A 55 -8.56 6.87 4.04
CA SER A 55 -9.11 7.70 2.97
C SER A 55 -10.21 8.66 3.46
N LYS A 56 -10.30 9.84 2.85
CA LYS A 56 -11.41 10.79 3.04
C LYS A 56 -12.78 10.23 2.59
N GLN A 57 -12.79 9.18 1.76
CA GLN A 57 -14.01 8.48 1.35
C GLN A 57 -14.25 7.20 2.16
N ALA A 58 -13.45 6.94 3.20
CA ALA A 58 -13.69 5.83 4.10
C ALA A 58 -15.05 5.96 4.79
N ASN A 59 -15.70 4.83 5.02
CA ASN A 59 -16.95 4.71 5.75
C ASN A 59 -16.84 3.54 6.75
N PRO A 60 -17.78 3.41 7.71
CA PRO A 60 -17.68 2.37 8.74
C PRO A 60 -17.56 0.94 8.19
N ILE A 61 -18.17 0.64 7.04
CA ILE A 61 -18.07 -0.68 6.40
C ILE A 61 -16.67 -0.88 5.82
N SER A 62 -16.18 0.07 5.01
CA SER A 62 -14.83 -0.04 4.42
C SER A 62 -13.75 -0.11 5.52
N GLN A 63 -13.91 0.65 6.60
CA GLN A 63 -13.00 0.66 7.74
C GLN A 63 -12.95 -0.67 8.47
N ALA A 64 -14.11 -1.28 8.74
CA ALA A 64 -14.17 -2.60 9.39
C ALA A 64 -13.50 -3.68 8.53
N LEU A 65 -13.74 -3.68 7.21
CA LEU A 65 -13.11 -4.60 6.27
C LEU A 65 -11.60 -4.38 6.18
N ALA A 66 -11.15 -3.12 6.12
CA ALA A 66 -9.74 -2.76 6.06
C ALA A 66 -8.96 -3.16 7.31
N LEU A 67 -9.49 -2.94 8.53
CA LEU A 67 -8.83 -3.38 9.76
C LEU A 67 -8.68 -4.90 9.82
N GLN A 68 -9.73 -5.63 9.43
CA GLN A 68 -9.66 -7.09 9.38
C GLN A 68 -8.64 -7.55 8.33
N ALA A 69 -8.57 -6.90 7.17
CA ALA A 69 -7.57 -7.16 6.15
C ALA A 69 -6.14 -6.92 6.68
N ILE A 70 -5.88 -5.79 7.33
CA ILE A 70 -4.57 -5.46 7.94
C ILE A 70 -4.16 -6.56 8.93
N LYS A 71 -5.05 -6.93 9.85
CA LYS A 71 -4.80 -7.98 10.83
C LYS A 71 -4.42 -9.31 10.17
N MET A 72 -5.19 -9.74 9.18
CA MET A 72 -4.93 -10.98 8.45
C MET A 72 -3.60 -10.92 7.70
N ILE A 73 -3.35 -9.84 6.95
CA ILE A 73 -2.15 -9.71 6.12
C ILE A 73 -0.90 -9.68 6.99
N CYS A 74 -0.85 -8.87 8.05
CA CYS A 74 0.31 -8.83 8.95
C CYS A 74 0.54 -10.17 9.67
N THR A 75 -0.52 -10.92 9.99
CA THR A 75 -0.40 -12.23 10.65
C THR A 75 0.12 -13.32 9.71
N TYR A 76 -0.31 -13.32 8.44
CA TYR A 76 -0.13 -14.45 7.54
C TYR A 76 0.86 -14.21 6.40
N LEU A 77 1.18 -12.96 6.05
CA LEU A 77 2.16 -12.68 4.99
C LEU A 77 3.55 -13.25 5.31
N PRO A 78 4.13 -13.10 6.52
CA PRO A 78 5.41 -13.72 6.83
C PRO A 78 5.36 -15.25 6.68
N LYS A 79 4.27 -15.89 7.10
CA LYS A 79 4.09 -17.35 6.99
C LYS A 79 4.01 -17.79 5.53
N ALA A 80 3.20 -17.10 4.72
CA ALA A 80 3.07 -17.37 3.29
C ALA A 80 4.36 -17.08 2.51
N PHE A 81 5.21 -16.16 2.99
CA PHE A 81 6.50 -15.87 2.39
C PHE A 81 7.56 -16.93 2.74
N PHE A 82 7.78 -17.19 4.03
CA PHE A 82 8.82 -18.12 4.49
C PHE A 82 8.44 -19.59 4.32
N THR A 83 7.14 -19.90 4.33
CA THR A 83 6.58 -21.24 4.10
C THR A 83 5.56 -21.18 2.97
N GLY A 84 6.04 -21.03 1.73
CA GLY A 84 5.18 -20.82 0.55
C GLY A 84 4.13 -21.90 0.28
N VAL A 85 4.26 -23.07 0.89
CA VAL A 85 3.34 -24.21 0.79
C VAL A 85 2.35 -24.30 1.96
N ASP A 86 2.39 -23.37 2.93
CA ASP A 86 1.40 -23.28 4.00
C ASP A 86 0.05 -22.84 3.41
N LEU A 87 -0.79 -23.84 3.12
CA LEU A 87 -2.09 -23.64 2.49
C LEU A 87 -2.99 -22.72 3.32
N HIS A 88 -2.94 -22.83 4.65
CA HIS A 88 -3.73 -21.98 5.53
C HIS A 88 -3.27 -20.52 5.45
N ALA A 89 -1.96 -20.26 5.51
CA ALA A 89 -1.44 -18.91 5.34
C ALA A 89 -1.78 -18.31 3.96
N ARG A 90 -1.73 -19.13 2.90
CA ARG A 90 -2.15 -18.71 1.55
C ARG A 90 -3.63 -18.35 1.47
N GLU A 91 -4.49 -19.17 2.07
CA GLU A 91 -5.93 -18.92 2.13
C GLU A 91 -6.24 -17.62 2.90
N GLN A 92 -5.61 -17.43 4.06
CA GLN A 92 -5.80 -16.21 4.85
C GLN A 92 -5.26 -14.97 4.13
N MET A 93 -4.17 -15.09 3.36
CA MET A 93 -3.67 -14.00 2.51
C MET A 93 -4.64 -13.66 1.36
N LEU A 94 -5.24 -14.67 0.72
CA LEU A 94 -6.26 -14.44 -0.31
C LEU A 94 -7.49 -13.74 0.26
N LEU A 95 -8.00 -14.20 1.40
CA LEU A 95 -9.12 -13.56 2.09
C LEU A 95 -8.78 -12.14 2.52
N GLY A 96 -7.60 -11.92 3.12
CA GLY A 96 -7.14 -10.58 3.51
C GLY A 96 -7.05 -9.62 2.32
N SER A 97 -6.47 -10.08 1.20
CA SER A 97 -6.40 -9.30 -0.04
C SER A 97 -7.79 -9.00 -0.62
N PHE A 98 -8.71 -9.97 -0.59
CA PHE A 98 -10.09 -9.77 -1.00
C PHE A 98 -10.80 -8.72 -0.14
N LEU A 99 -10.68 -8.80 1.18
CA LEU A 99 -11.26 -7.82 2.10
C LEU A 99 -10.70 -6.41 1.85
N ALA A 100 -9.39 -6.28 1.64
CA ALA A 100 -8.76 -5.03 1.24
C ALA A 100 -9.37 -4.51 -0.09
N GLY A 101 -9.58 -5.40 -1.05
CA GLY A 101 -10.26 -5.14 -2.32
C GLY A 101 -11.66 -4.56 -2.18
N VAL A 102 -12.49 -5.19 -1.37
CA VAL A 102 -13.87 -4.73 -1.09
C VAL A 102 -13.86 -3.40 -0.33
N ALA A 103 -12.87 -3.17 0.54
CA ALA A 103 -12.71 -1.92 1.26
C ALA A 103 -12.35 -0.76 0.31
N PHE A 104 -11.27 -0.88 -0.47
CA PHE A 104 -10.82 0.21 -1.34
C PHE A 104 -11.76 0.46 -2.51
N ALA A 105 -12.55 -0.53 -2.95
CA ALA A 105 -13.58 -0.32 -3.96
C ALA A 105 -14.63 0.73 -3.54
N GLN A 106 -14.81 0.94 -2.23
CA GLN A 106 -15.76 1.90 -1.66
C GLN A 106 -15.09 3.22 -1.23
N SER A 107 -13.84 3.16 -0.76
CA SER A 107 -13.14 4.32 -0.19
C SER A 107 -12.05 4.90 -1.09
N LYS A 108 -11.73 4.26 -2.22
CA LYS A 108 -10.50 4.51 -2.98
C LYS A 108 -9.24 4.34 -2.11
N LEU A 109 -8.11 4.88 -2.58
CA LEU A 109 -6.76 4.72 -2.04
C LEU A 109 -6.17 6.10 -1.71
N GLY A 110 -4.84 6.27 -1.72
CA GLY A 110 -4.18 7.52 -1.35
C GLY A 110 -2.89 7.81 -2.14
N ASN A 111 -1.99 8.54 -1.49
CA ASN A 111 -0.76 9.01 -2.11
C ASN A 111 0.22 7.88 -2.48
N VAL A 112 0.22 6.71 -1.82
CA VAL A 112 1.09 5.59 -2.18
C VAL A 112 0.80 5.17 -3.62
N HIS A 113 -0.47 4.88 -3.91
CA HIS A 113 -0.88 4.51 -5.27
C HIS A 113 -0.79 5.67 -6.26
N ALA A 114 -1.02 6.92 -5.83
CA ALA A 114 -0.84 8.07 -6.71
C ALA A 114 0.61 8.17 -7.22
N ILE A 115 1.58 7.97 -6.35
CA ILE A 115 3.01 8.09 -6.66
C ILE A 115 3.52 6.84 -7.36
N SER A 116 3.21 5.64 -6.85
CA SER A 116 3.76 4.38 -7.37
C SER A 116 3.33 4.06 -8.80
N HIS A 117 2.17 4.57 -9.25
CA HIS A 117 1.73 4.43 -10.64
C HIS A 117 2.72 5.05 -11.63
N THR A 118 3.43 6.11 -11.24
CA THR A 118 4.46 6.76 -12.07
C THR A 118 5.68 5.86 -12.24
N PHE A 119 6.06 5.10 -11.21
CA PHE A 119 7.27 4.26 -11.23
C PHE A 119 7.14 3.09 -12.20
N GLY A 120 5.96 2.47 -12.27
CA GLY A 120 5.72 1.38 -13.21
C GLY A 120 5.69 1.84 -14.68
N GLY A 121 5.39 3.11 -14.96
CA GLY A 121 5.39 3.67 -16.31
C GLY A 121 6.77 4.12 -16.77
N VAL A 122 7.56 4.71 -15.86
CA VAL A 122 8.87 5.31 -16.17
C VAL A 122 10.03 4.31 -16.00
N PHE A 123 10.01 3.49 -14.94
CA PHE A 123 11.16 2.65 -14.54
C PHE A 123 10.88 1.14 -14.60
N ASN A 124 9.68 0.73 -15.03
CA ASN A 124 9.25 -0.67 -15.06
C ASN A 124 9.38 -1.40 -13.70
N ILE A 125 9.20 -0.66 -12.60
CA ILE A 125 9.23 -1.21 -11.25
C ILE A 125 7.92 -1.97 -10.97
N PRO A 126 7.97 -3.22 -10.44
CA PRO A 126 6.77 -3.97 -10.07
C PRO A 126 5.90 -3.21 -9.06
N HIS A 127 4.59 -3.16 -9.31
CA HIS A 127 3.65 -2.31 -8.57
C HIS A 127 3.69 -2.54 -7.06
N GLY A 128 3.60 -3.79 -6.60
CA GLY A 128 3.62 -4.11 -5.18
C GLY A 128 4.92 -3.73 -4.48
N ILE A 129 6.07 -3.82 -5.18
CA ILE A 129 7.37 -3.40 -4.64
C ILE A 129 7.44 -1.87 -4.52
N ALA A 130 6.96 -1.14 -5.53
CA ALA A 130 6.86 0.33 -5.47
C ALA A 130 5.95 0.77 -4.31
N ASN A 131 4.78 0.15 -4.16
CA ASN A 131 3.84 0.44 -3.07
C ASN A 131 4.48 0.18 -1.70
N ALA A 132 5.05 -1.02 -1.52
CA ALA A 132 5.69 -1.43 -0.27
C ALA A 132 6.80 -0.46 0.18
N THR A 133 7.63 -0.04 -0.77
CA THR A 133 8.78 0.84 -0.50
C THR A 133 8.33 2.28 -0.18
N LEU A 134 7.27 2.77 -0.81
CA LEU A 134 6.72 4.12 -0.57
C LEU A 134 5.87 4.22 0.70
N LEU A 135 5.19 3.13 1.07
CA LEU A 135 4.22 3.08 2.16
C LEU A 135 4.69 3.72 3.47
N PRO A 136 5.88 3.42 4.04
CA PRO A 136 6.31 4.02 5.31
C PRO A 136 6.41 5.55 5.25
N TYR A 137 6.92 6.10 4.14
CA TYR A 137 7.06 7.55 3.94
C TYR A 137 5.72 8.27 3.80
N VAL A 138 4.74 7.62 3.14
CA VAL A 138 3.39 8.18 3.01
C VAL A 138 2.61 8.09 4.32
N ILE A 139 2.81 7.02 5.10
CA ILE A 139 2.24 6.92 6.46
C ILE A 139 2.77 8.04 7.33
N GLU A 140 4.09 8.27 7.35
CA GLU A 140 4.71 9.35 8.12
C GLU A 140 4.17 10.72 7.71
N TYR A 141 4.02 10.96 6.40
CA TYR A 141 3.39 12.18 5.88
C TYR A 141 1.93 12.32 6.34
N ASN A 142 1.15 11.25 6.32
CA ASN A 142 -0.27 11.28 6.65
C ASN A 142 -0.54 11.31 8.16
N LEU A 143 0.38 10.81 8.99
CA LEU A 143 0.20 10.61 10.43
C LEU A 143 -0.29 11.86 11.18
N PRO A 144 0.24 13.07 10.96
CA PRO A 144 -0.24 14.27 11.65
C PRO A 144 -1.70 14.63 11.35
N ALA A 145 -2.27 14.17 10.23
CA ALA A 145 -3.64 14.50 9.83
C ALA A 145 -4.69 13.60 10.47
N CYS A 146 -4.34 12.35 10.81
CA CYS A 146 -5.29 11.38 11.36
C CYS A 146 -4.62 10.38 12.34
N PRO A 147 -3.98 10.86 13.42
CA PRO A 147 -3.16 10.00 14.28
C PRO A 147 -3.95 8.88 14.99
N GLU A 148 -5.23 9.11 15.30
CA GLU A 148 -6.10 8.08 15.90
C GLU A 148 -6.33 6.91 14.95
N LEU A 149 -6.49 7.16 13.64
CA LEU A 149 -6.68 6.09 12.66
C LEU A 149 -5.40 5.23 12.54
N PHE A 150 -4.22 5.85 12.62
CA PHE A 150 -2.98 5.09 12.63
C PHE A 150 -2.74 4.32 13.94
N ARG A 151 -3.29 4.78 15.07
CA ARG A 151 -3.33 3.98 16.29
C ARG A 151 -4.17 2.71 16.12
N ASP A 152 -5.33 2.80 15.47
CA ASP A 152 -6.16 1.62 15.17
C ASP A 152 -5.43 0.63 14.25
N ILE A 153 -4.71 1.14 13.25
CA ILE A 153 -3.88 0.33 12.37
C ILE A 153 -2.79 -0.38 13.17
N ALA A 154 -2.08 0.32 14.06
CA ALA A 154 -1.05 -0.28 14.90
C ALA A 154 -1.61 -1.44 15.75
N LEU A 155 -2.79 -1.25 16.36
CA LEU A 155 -3.50 -2.31 17.08
C LEU A 155 -3.83 -3.51 16.17
N ALA A 156 -4.33 -3.26 14.97
CA ALA A 156 -4.65 -4.32 14.01
C ALA A 156 -3.40 -5.08 13.54
N MET A 157 -2.25 -4.42 13.45
CA MET A 157 -0.94 -5.04 13.17
C MET A 157 -0.40 -5.89 14.35
N GLY A 158 -1.02 -5.81 15.52
CA GLY A 158 -0.60 -6.52 16.73
C GLY A 158 0.43 -5.75 17.57
N GLU A 159 0.62 -4.45 17.33
CA GLU A 159 1.51 -3.61 18.12
C GLU A 159 0.92 -3.30 19.49
N ASN A 160 1.77 -3.30 20.53
CA ASN A 160 1.38 -2.77 21.83
C ASN A 160 1.42 -1.22 21.80
N VAL A 161 0.25 -0.61 22.00
CA VAL A 161 0.09 0.86 22.04
C VAL A 161 -0.42 1.38 23.38
N ASP A 162 -0.41 0.54 24.42
CA ASP A 162 -0.87 0.92 25.75
C ASP A 162 -0.02 2.06 26.31
N GLY A 163 -0.69 3.11 26.79
CA GLY A 163 -0.02 4.30 27.31
C GLY A 163 0.66 5.19 26.26
N LEU A 164 0.63 4.83 24.98
CA LEU A 164 1.20 5.67 23.92
C LEU A 164 0.21 6.74 23.47
N SER A 165 0.73 7.91 23.09
CA SER A 165 -0.06 8.89 22.35
C SER A 165 -0.42 8.34 20.97
N PRO A 166 -1.53 8.78 20.35
CA PRO A 166 -1.90 8.38 18.99
C PRO A 166 -0.79 8.60 17.96
N ALA A 167 -0.04 9.70 18.09
CA ALA A 167 1.11 9.97 17.24
C ALA A 167 2.23 8.92 17.42
N ARG A 168 2.57 8.54 18.65
CA ARG A 168 3.60 7.52 18.89
C ARG A 168 3.12 6.11 18.49
N ALA A 169 1.84 5.81 18.71
CA ALA A 169 1.22 4.58 18.23
C ALA A 169 1.28 4.50 16.69
N GLY A 170 0.97 5.59 15.99
CA GLY A 170 1.07 5.64 14.54
C GLY A 170 2.52 5.52 14.01
N GLN A 171 3.52 6.00 14.76
CA GLN A 171 4.92 5.74 14.43
C GLN A 171 5.28 4.24 14.47
N LYS A 172 4.63 3.45 15.34
CA LYS A 172 4.80 1.99 15.32
C LYS A 172 4.33 1.35 14.01
N VAL A 173 3.37 1.96 13.30
CA VAL A 173 2.95 1.50 11.96
C VAL A 173 4.10 1.64 10.96
N VAL A 174 4.80 2.79 10.97
CA VAL A 174 5.97 3.02 10.12
C VAL A 174 7.07 1.99 10.43
N GLU A 175 7.39 1.85 11.71
CA GLU A 175 8.38 0.88 12.21
C GLU A 175 8.04 -0.57 11.79
N HIS A 176 6.77 -0.97 11.93
CA HIS A 176 6.28 -2.30 11.56
C HIS A 176 6.39 -2.55 10.06
N VAL A 177 5.95 -1.60 9.22
CA VAL A 177 6.01 -1.72 7.76
C VAL A 177 7.45 -1.84 7.28
N MET A 178 8.37 -1.02 7.82
CA MET A 178 9.79 -1.10 7.47
C MET A 178 10.40 -2.45 7.90
N ALA A 179 10.10 -2.91 9.12
CA ALA A 179 10.56 -4.20 9.61
C ALA A 179 10.04 -5.36 8.75
N LEU A 180 8.77 -5.30 8.34
CA LEU A 180 8.15 -6.29 7.46
C LEU A 180 8.79 -6.29 6.08
N ASN A 181 8.95 -5.12 5.44
CA ASN A 181 9.64 -4.98 4.15
C ASN A 181 11.02 -5.64 4.17
N LYS A 182 11.82 -5.31 5.18
CA LYS A 182 13.16 -5.88 5.38
C LYS A 182 13.11 -7.40 5.55
N ALA A 183 12.17 -7.91 6.34
CA ALA A 183 12.03 -9.34 6.60
C ALA A 183 11.68 -10.14 5.32
N ILE A 184 10.92 -9.56 4.41
CA ILE A 184 10.48 -10.23 3.16
C ILE A 184 11.28 -9.79 1.92
N GLY A 185 12.43 -9.13 2.12
CA GLY A 185 13.39 -8.82 1.07
C GLY A 185 12.97 -7.68 0.12
N ILE A 186 12.14 -6.74 0.59
CA ILE A 186 11.79 -5.53 -0.15
C ILE A 186 12.80 -4.43 0.19
N PRO A 187 13.38 -3.72 -0.80
CA PRO A 187 14.31 -2.62 -0.56
C PRO A 187 13.74 -1.50 0.30
N ASP A 188 14.60 -0.84 1.08
CA ASP A 188 14.19 0.20 2.05
C ASP A 188 13.94 1.57 1.40
N ASN A 189 14.40 1.76 0.16
CA ASN A 189 14.32 3.03 -0.55
C ASN A 189 14.08 2.81 -2.06
N ILE A 190 13.57 3.84 -2.72
CA ILE A 190 13.23 3.76 -4.15
C ILE A 190 14.46 3.92 -5.06
N LYS A 191 15.59 4.42 -4.54
CA LYS A 191 16.86 4.50 -5.28
C LYS A 191 17.36 3.10 -5.65
N ASP A 192 17.29 2.15 -4.74
CA ASP A 192 17.69 0.75 -4.96
C ASP A 192 16.74 0.01 -5.92
N LEU A 193 15.57 0.58 -6.21
CA LEU A 193 14.65 0.11 -7.25
C LEU A 193 14.98 0.68 -8.64
N GLY A 194 15.98 1.57 -8.76
CA GLY A 194 16.35 2.22 -10.02
C GLY A 194 15.51 3.45 -10.36
N VAL A 195 14.83 4.07 -9.38
CA VAL A 195 14.22 5.40 -9.59
C VAL A 195 15.32 6.42 -9.88
N ASP A 196 15.06 7.33 -10.81
CA ASP A 196 15.94 8.44 -11.15
C ASP A 196 15.23 9.78 -10.83
N LEU A 197 15.90 10.62 -10.03
CA LEU A 197 15.36 11.91 -9.62
C LEU A 197 15.36 12.94 -10.76
N ASP A 198 16.06 12.70 -11.87
CA ASP A 198 15.96 13.55 -13.06
C ASP A 198 14.54 13.55 -13.65
N TYR A 199 13.75 12.50 -13.37
CA TYR A 199 12.34 12.39 -13.75
C TYR A 199 11.39 12.99 -12.70
N MET A 200 11.89 13.62 -11.62
CA MET A 200 11.06 14.21 -10.55
C MET A 200 9.94 15.12 -11.08
N PRO A 201 10.19 16.06 -12.02
CA PRO A 201 9.11 16.91 -12.54
C PRO A 201 7.97 16.10 -13.18
N GLN A 202 8.30 15.03 -13.90
CA GLN A 202 7.31 14.14 -14.50
C GLN A 202 6.56 13.34 -13.43
N MET A 203 7.28 12.74 -12.48
CA MET A 203 6.68 11.96 -11.40
C MET A 203 5.69 12.79 -10.57
N VAL A 204 6.04 14.03 -10.22
CA VAL A 204 5.16 14.94 -9.48
C VAL A 204 3.93 15.30 -10.32
N SER A 205 4.12 15.69 -11.57
CA SER A 205 3.02 16.06 -12.48
C SER A 205 2.02 14.91 -12.66
N ASP A 206 2.51 13.70 -12.95
CA ASP A 206 1.65 12.53 -13.17
C ASP A 206 0.97 12.05 -11.88
N SER A 207 1.67 12.12 -10.73
CA SER A 207 1.07 11.82 -9.43
C SER A 207 -0.08 12.75 -9.10
N MET A 208 0.09 14.06 -9.32
CA MET A 208 -0.93 15.07 -9.04
C MET A 208 -2.16 14.97 -9.95
N ARG A 209 -2.06 14.27 -11.09
CA ARG A 209 -3.20 13.94 -11.97
C ARG A 209 -4.03 12.77 -11.45
N SER A 210 -3.52 12.00 -10.48
CA SER A 210 -4.23 10.86 -9.91
C SER A 210 -5.39 11.31 -9.02
N GLY A 211 -6.58 10.75 -9.26
CA GLY A 211 -7.75 10.98 -8.40
C GLY A 211 -7.56 10.49 -6.96
N ASN A 212 -6.55 9.65 -6.68
CA ASN A 212 -6.23 9.19 -5.34
C ASN A 212 -5.67 10.32 -4.45
N VAL A 213 -5.00 11.33 -5.03
CA VAL A 213 -4.48 12.48 -4.29
C VAL A 213 -5.60 13.27 -3.61
N LEU A 214 -6.76 13.40 -4.28
CA LEU A 214 -7.90 14.16 -3.80
C LEU A 214 -8.53 13.56 -2.53
N VAL A 215 -8.42 12.25 -2.38
CA VAL A 215 -9.05 11.47 -1.31
C VAL A 215 -8.06 11.04 -0.21
N ASN A 216 -6.77 11.33 -0.36
CA ASN A 216 -5.78 11.15 0.69
C ASN A 216 -6.16 11.96 1.96
N PRO A 217 -5.97 11.43 3.19
CA PRO A 217 -6.40 12.11 4.44
C PRO A 217 -5.79 13.48 4.61
N ARG A 218 -4.50 13.64 4.28
CA ARG A 218 -3.81 14.92 4.30
C ARG A 218 -3.95 15.61 2.93
N LEU A 219 -4.25 16.91 2.94
CA LEU A 219 -4.25 17.71 1.71
C LEU A 219 -2.82 17.72 1.12
N THR A 220 -2.68 17.25 -0.10
CA THR A 220 -1.39 17.05 -0.76
C THR A 220 -1.15 18.10 -1.84
N THR A 221 -0.02 18.81 -1.76
CA THR A 221 0.46 19.70 -2.83
C THR A 221 1.55 19.02 -3.68
N ALA A 222 1.88 19.59 -4.84
CA ALA A 222 2.98 19.11 -5.68
C ALA A 222 4.33 19.07 -4.91
N ALA A 223 4.60 20.10 -4.10
CA ALA A 223 5.80 20.17 -3.25
C ALA A 223 5.79 19.12 -2.12
N ASP A 224 4.63 18.64 -1.68
CA ASP A 224 4.55 17.53 -0.74
C ASP A 224 4.85 16.19 -1.42
N VAL A 225 4.34 15.96 -2.64
CA VAL A 225 4.67 14.77 -3.44
C VAL A 225 6.17 14.70 -3.71
N GLU A 226 6.78 15.80 -4.15
CA GLU A 226 8.22 15.90 -4.38
C GLU A 226 9.00 15.52 -3.11
N ARG A 227 8.59 16.03 -1.95
CA ARG A 227 9.23 15.72 -0.67
C ARG A 227 9.07 14.27 -0.25
N ILE A 228 7.90 13.66 -0.48
CA ILE A 228 7.69 12.23 -0.22
C ILE A 228 8.64 11.40 -1.08
N ILE A 229 8.75 11.70 -2.38
CA ILE A 229 9.65 10.99 -3.31
C ILE A 229 11.11 11.16 -2.87
N SER A 230 11.54 12.39 -2.56
CA SER A 230 12.90 12.66 -2.08
C SER A 230 13.22 11.91 -0.78
N ASN A 231 12.30 11.91 0.19
CA ASN A 231 12.47 11.15 1.43
C ASN A 231 12.55 9.65 1.15
N ALA A 232 11.69 9.13 0.28
CA ALA A 232 11.71 7.72 -0.12
C ALA A 232 12.97 7.32 -0.90
N PHE A 233 13.62 8.26 -1.57
CA PHE A 233 14.87 8.05 -2.30
C PHE A 233 16.09 8.03 -1.37
N HIS A 234 16.14 8.92 -0.39
CA HIS A 234 17.28 9.06 0.54
C HIS A 234 17.17 8.18 1.78
N GLY A 235 15.97 7.68 2.10
CA GLY A 235 15.69 6.94 3.34
C GLY A 235 15.21 7.85 4.47
N ILE A 236 14.59 7.26 5.49
CA ILE A 236 14.26 7.98 6.73
C ILE A 236 15.58 8.22 7.47
N HIS A 237 16.09 9.45 7.41
CA HIS A 237 17.17 9.87 8.29
C HIS A 237 16.60 10.11 9.69
N SER A 238 16.91 9.21 10.61
CA SER A 238 16.70 9.39 12.06
C SER A 238 17.53 10.54 12.61
#